data_AF-A0A0F4XVX1-F1
#
_entry.id   AF-A0A0F4XVX1-F1
#
_cell.length_a   1.000
_cell.length_b   1.000
_cell.length_c   1.000
_cell.angle_alpha   90.00
_cell.angle_beta   90.00
_cell.angle_gamma   90.00
#
_symmetry.space_group_name_H-M   'P 1'
#
loop_
_entity.id
_entity.type
_entity.pdbx_description
1 polymer ?
#
loop_
_entity_poly.entity_id
_entity_poly.type
_entity_poly.pdbx_seq_one_letter_code
_entity_poly.pdbx_strand_id
1 'polypeptide(L)'
;MDEQRENVMDLIWDRTLELFIKIHDCPDNPEHLDSLVHWLNEDPAHLKAFNELGQIWIATGIALAREIGQPLSDLERDQLPLMMH
;
A
#
# COMPACT_ATOMS: atom_id res chain seq x y z
N MET A 1 16.56 -0.65 23.64
CA MET A 1 16.40 -1.68 22.58
C MET A 1 15.12 -1.46 21.81
N ASP A 2 14.05 -1.00 22.47
CA ASP A 2 12.76 -0.71 21.80
C ASP A 2 12.75 0.59 20.98
N GLU A 3 13.34 1.68 21.47
CA GLU A 3 13.39 2.99 20.75
C GLU A 3 14.11 2.92 19.39
N GLN A 4 15.13 2.07 19.28
CA GLN A 4 15.87 1.90 18.01
C GLN A 4 15.04 1.12 16.99
N ARG A 5 14.20 0.19 17.46
CA ARG A 5 13.28 -0.58 16.61
C ARG A 5 12.11 0.29 16.15
N GLU A 6 11.59 1.15 17.02
CA GLU A 6 10.57 2.14 16.71
C GLU A 6 11.04 3.11 15.62
N ASN A 7 12.24 3.69 15.77
CA ASN A 7 12.85 4.53 14.74
C ASN A 7 13.02 3.81 13.38
N VAL A 8 13.39 2.54 13.37
CA VAL A 8 13.51 1.77 12.12
C VAL A 8 12.14 1.56 11.48
N MET A 9 11.10 1.30 12.26
CA MET A 9 9.74 1.16 11.74
C MET A 9 9.21 2.48 11.17
N ASP A 10 9.48 3.61 11.82
CA ASP A 10 9.10 4.94 11.32
C ASP A 10 9.77 5.23 9.96
N LEU A 11 11.06 4.95 9.83
CA LEU A 11 11.79 5.12 8.56
C LEU A 11 11.24 4.23 7.44
N ILE A 12 10.86 2.99 7.76
CA ILE A 12 10.22 2.08 6.80
C ILE A 12 8.88 2.67 6.35
N TRP A 13 8.07 3.19 7.28
CA TRP A 13 6.77 3.80 6.95
C TRP A 13 6.91 5.07 6.12
N ASP A 14 7.85 5.95 6.46
CA ASP A 14 8.14 7.17 5.68
C ASP A 14 8.50 6.81 4.24
N ARG A 15 9.37 5.81 4.06
CA ARG A 15 9.78 5.37 2.73
C ARG A 15 8.65 4.67 1.97
N THR A 16 7.81 3.91 2.67
CA THR A 16 6.62 3.26 2.11
C THR A 16 5.66 4.31 1.52
N LEU A 17 5.36 5.37 2.28
CA LEU A 17 4.50 6.46 1.83
C LEU A 17 5.10 7.23 0.66
N GLU A 18 6.40 7.54 0.71
CA GLU A 18 7.10 8.24 -0.37
C GLU A 18 7.00 7.47 -1.71
N LEU A 19 7.28 6.16 -1.69
CA LEU A 19 7.23 5.33 -2.89
C LEU A 19 5.79 5.18 -3.41
N PHE A 20 4.82 5.03 -2.51
CA PHE A 20 3.40 4.97 -2.89
C PHE A 20 2.95 6.26 -3.59
N ILE A 21 3.27 7.43 -3.03
CA ILE A 21 2.90 8.73 -3.61
C ILE A 21 3.54 8.90 -4.99
N LYS A 22 4.83 8.56 -5.15
CA LYS A 22 5.52 8.65 -6.45
C LYS A 22 4.84 7.83 -7.55
N ILE A 23 4.43 6.61 -7.23
CA ILE A 23 3.74 5.72 -8.17
C ILE A 23 2.33 6.24 -8.45
N HIS A 24 1.61 6.67 -7.42
CA HIS A 24 0.27 7.22 -7.55
C HIS A 24 0.25 8.49 -8.43
N ASP A 25 1.17 9.41 -8.23
CA ASP A 25 1.22 10.70 -8.95
C ASP A 25 1.72 10.56 -10.40
N CYS A 26 2.54 9.54 -10.67
CA CYS A 26 3.08 9.28 -12.01
C CYS A 26 3.19 7.76 -12.27
N PRO A 27 2.07 7.08 -12.56
CA PRO A 27 2.03 5.62 -12.71
C PRO A 27 2.77 5.12 -13.96
N ASP A 28 2.92 5.98 -14.96
CA ASP A 28 3.59 5.64 -16.22
C ASP A 28 5.12 5.82 -16.16
N ASN A 29 5.69 6.27 -15.03
CA ASN A 29 7.14 6.40 -14.89
C ASN A 29 7.79 5.05 -14.48
N PRO A 30 8.54 4.39 -15.38
CA PRO A 30 9.17 3.10 -15.06
C PRO A 30 10.20 3.20 -13.93
N GLU A 31 10.87 4.35 -13.75
CA GLU A 31 11.87 4.53 -12.69
C GLU A 31 11.26 4.45 -11.28
N HIS A 32 9.99 4.86 -11.14
CA HIS A 32 9.28 4.77 -9.86
C HIS A 32 8.97 3.31 -9.51
N LEU A 33 8.57 2.51 -10.51
CA LEU A 33 8.32 1.09 -10.32
C LEU A 33 9.63 0.35 -10.02
N ASP A 34 10.71 0.64 -10.74
CA ASP A 34 12.03 0.05 -10.49
C ASP A 34 12.53 0.38 -9.08
N SER A 35 12.35 1.62 -8.63
CA SER A 35 12.70 2.06 -7.27
C SER A 35 11.92 1.31 -6.19
N LEU A 36 10.62 1.07 -6.41
CA LEU A 36 9.81 0.26 -5.51
C LEU A 36 10.29 -1.19 -5.49
N VAL A 37 10.42 -1.83 -6.65
CA VAL A 37 10.84 -3.23 -6.75
C VAL A 37 12.21 -3.44 -6.10
N HIS A 38 13.15 -2.52 -6.30
CA HIS A 38 14.45 -2.60 -5.66
C HIS A 38 14.32 -2.58 -4.13
N TRP A 39 13.62 -1.58 -3.58
CA TRP A 39 13.43 -1.42 -2.14
C TRP A 39 12.70 -2.62 -1.51
N LEU A 40 11.65 -3.13 -2.15
CA LEU A 40 10.90 -4.29 -1.67
C LEU A 40 11.75 -5.57 -1.55
N ASN A 41 12.81 -5.69 -2.35
CA ASN A 41 13.70 -6.86 -2.34
C ASN A 41 14.82 -6.78 -1.29
N GLU A 42 15.02 -5.63 -0.65
CA GLU A 42 16.09 -5.44 0.34
C GLU A 42 15.77 -6.07 1.70
N ASP A 43 14.52 -5.98 2.16
CA ASP A 43 14.09 -6.47 3.47
C ASP A 43 12.62 -6.93 3.46
N PRO A 44 12.29 -8.12 4.00
CA PRO A 44 10.91 -8.58 4.14
C PRO A 44 9.97 -7.59 4.86
N ALA A 45 10.48 -6.77 5.76
CA ALA A 45 9.73 -5.72 6.46
C ALA A 45 9.21 -4.64 5.50
N HIS A 46 9.94 -4.36 4.40
CA HIS A 46 9.52 -3.40 3.38
C HIS A 46 8.26 -3.88 2.66
N LEU A 47 8.25 -5.15 2.22
CA LEU A 47 7.08 -5.76 1.59
C LEU A 47 5.89 -5.81 2.55
N LYS A 48 6.14 -6.11 3.83
CA LYS A 48 5.09 -6.10 4.85
C LYS A 48 4.47 -4.71 4.99
N ALA A 49 5.27 -3.66 5.14
CA ALA A 49 4.78 -2.28 5.29
C ALA A 49 4.02 -1.81 4.04
N PHE A 50 4.52 -2.12 2.84
CA PHE A 50 3.86 -1.74 1.60
C PHE A 50 2.51 -2.44 1.40
N ASN A 51 2.42 -3.73 1.77
CA ASN A 51 1.15 -4.46 1.76
C ASN A 51 0.15 -3.89 2.78
N GLU A 52 0.61 -3.54 3.98
CA GLU A 52 -0.22 -2.89 5.01
C GLU A 52 -0.76 -1.55 4.51
N LEU A 53 0.07 -0.71 3.87
CA LEU A 53 -0.37 0.54 3.26
C LEU A 53 -1.44 0.31 2.19
N GLY A 54 -1.25 -0.67 1.30
CA GLY A 54 -2.23 -1.02 0.27
C GLY A 54 -3.58 -1.44 0.85
N GLN A 55 -3.58 -2.24 1.93
CA GLN A 55 -4.80 -2.62 2.64
C GLN A 55 -5.51 -1.43 3.27
N ILE A 56 -4.76 -0.53 3.92
CA ILE A 56 -5.31 0.71 4.50
C ILE A 56 -5.94 1.58 3.39
N TRP A 57 -5.25 1.75 2.26
CA TRP A 57 -5.74 2.54 1.13
C TRP A 57 -7.07 2.00 0.59
N ILE A 58 -7.15 0.69 0.33
CA ILE A 58 -8.37 0.02 -0.15
C ILE A 58 -9.50 0.15 0.88
N ALA A 59 -9.23 -0.18 2.15
CA ALA A 59 -10.23 -0.12 3.21
C ALA A 59 -10.79 1.30 3.39
N THR A 60 -9.91 2.30 3.32
CA THR A 60 -10.30 3.72 3.40
C THR A 60 -11.18 4.12 2.23
N GLY A 61 -10.80 3.74 1.00
CA GLY A 61 -11.60 4.01 -0.19
C GLY A 61 -13.01 3.41 -0.11
N ILE A 62 -13.12 2.16 0.36
CA ILE A 62 -14.41 1.48 0.56
C ILE A 62 -15.24 2.20 1.63
N ALA A 63 -14.65 2.53 2.77
CA ALA A 63 -15.35 3.21 3.86
C ALA A 63 -15.88 4.58 3.42
N LEU A 64 -15.07 5.36 2.69
CA LEU A 64 -15.46 6.67 2.18
C LEU A 64 -16.57 6.57 1.14
N ALA A 65 -16.48 5.65 0.19
CA ALA A 65 -17.51 5.44 -0.82
C ALA A 65 -18.87 5.08 -0.19
N ARG A 66 -18.87 4.25 0.86
CA ARG A 66 -20.06 3.93 1.66
C ARG A 66 -20.64 5.16 2.34
N GLU A 67 -19.80 5.98 2.96
CA GLU A 67 -20.23 7.18 3.69
C GLU A 67 -20.89 8.21 2.77
N ILE A 68 -20.36 8.41 1.55
CA ILE A 68 -20.88 9.39 0.59
C ILE A 68 -21.95 8.84 -0.37
N GLY A 69 -22.37 7.58 -0.19
CA GLY A 69 -23.40 6.92 -1.00
C GLY A 69 -22.98 6.64 -2.46
N GLN A 70 -21.68 6.55 -2.74
CA GLN A 70 -21.17 6.21 -4.07
C GLN A 70 -21.19 4.68 -4.27
N PRO A 71 -21.62 4.18 -5.45
CA PRO A 71 -21.57 2.75 -5.73
C PRO A 71 -20.12 2.25 -5.77
N LEU A 72 -19.84 1.17 -5.04
CA LEU A 72 -18.56 0.47 -5.01
C LEU A 72 -18.28 -0.34 -6.30
N SER A 73 -19.04 -0.08 -7.38
CA SER A 73 -19.19 -0.97 -8.53
C SER A 73 -17.92 -1.29 -9.30
N ASP A 74 -16.86 -0.49 -9.11
CA ASP A 74 -15.54 -0.74 -9.70
C ASP A 74 -14.56 -1.42 -8.72
N LEU A 75 -14.78 -1.36 -7.40
CA LEU A 75 -13.94 -1.98 -6.36
C LEU A 75 -14.40 -3.39 -5.96
N GLU A 76 -15.71 -3.67 -6.02
CA GLU A 76 -16.27 -4.99 -5.66
C GLU A 76 -16.14 -6.03 -6.79
N ARG A 77 -15.92 -5.60 -8.04
CA ARG A 77 -15.84 -6.51 -9.20
C ARG A 77 -14.56 -7.34 -9.26
N ASP A 78 -13.44 -6.80 -8.75
CA ASP A 78 -12.12 -7.47 -8.82
C ASP A 78 -11.79 -8.29 -7.58
N GLN A 79 -12.64 -8.29 -6.55
CA GLN A 79 -12.56 -9.26 -5.46
C GLN A 79 -13.20 -10.58 -5.92
N LEU A 80 -12.40 -11.43 -6.57
CA LEU A 80 -12.75 -12.84 -6.75
C LEU A 80 -13.16 -13.42 -5.38
N PRO A 81 -14.26 -14.20 -5.31
CA PRO A 81 -14.69 -14.76 -4.05
C PRO A 81 -13.54 -15.64 -3.53
N LEU A 82 -13.10 -15.38 -2.29
CA LEU A 82 -12.26 -16.28 -1.53
C LEU A 82 -12.98 -17.64 -1.49
N MET A 83 -12.58 -18.56 -2.36
CA MET A 83 -13.04 -19.94 -2.32
C MET A 83 -12.56 -20.53 -0.99
N MET A 84 -13.49 -20.64 -0.04
CA MET A 84 -13.28 -21.44 1.15
C MET A 84 -13.31 -22.91 0.73
N HIS A 85 -12.19 -23.60 0.93
CA HIS A 85 -12.08 -25.06 0.86
C HIS A 85 -12.48 -25.69 2.20
#